data_AF-A0AB34IH48-F1
#
_entry.id   AF-A0AB34IH48-F1
#
_cell.length_a   1.000
_cell.length_b   1.000
_cell.length_c   1.000
_cell.angle_alpha   90.00
_cell.angle_beta   90.00
_cell.angle_gamma   90.00
#
_symmetry.space_group_name_H-M   'P 1'
#
loop_
_entity.id
_entity.type
_entity.pdbx_description
1 polymer ?
#
loop_
_entity_poly.entity_id
_entity_poly.type
_entity_poly.pdbx_seq_one_letter_code
_entity_poly.pdbx_strand_id
1 'polypeptide(L)'
;MALVALAAVAAADDVFTPSARFERWSHFKDVGLRSNASLLERTALADSSCRLLGVAFDGFAFWRHTASVPAVLAVLHAAPATREPSYFTLSVQAALEPACANASRGGEAETPQVYAAADFTATDFTAADFTATDFTAAEVAATDVTATDVTATDVTAAEGTFADVAAAPRVFAAADVAAALHRWHRALCAPRDDPSWRGRFDPAYQPQQEALTSGLLCIALCDAAARPLPAAAMRNLAQPGAPHAARERVCEAFPWEPAKFNFTRATSYEELAALGQPIFQHPCGCGAAGTDVGAIVSYGLGAVAILMALYALWCWWYGKCCGRWCNQDERSDPLNAEYLEQHSVVQSDAD
;
A
#
# COMPACT_ATOMS: atom_id res chain seq x y z
N MET A 1 -30.56 -33.89 -7.10
CA MET A 1 -29.56 -33.37 -8.04
C MET A 1 -28.93 -32.12 -7.42
N ALA A 2 -27.75 -32.28 -6.81
CA ALA A 2 -26.99 -31.15 -6.28
C ALA A 2 -26.14 -30.56 -7.41
N LEU A 3 -26.39 -29.29 -7.76
CA LEU A 3 -25.53 -28.52 -8.66
C LEU A 3 -24.19 -28.27 -7.95
N VAL A 4 -23.16 -29.02 -8.33
CA VAL A 4 -21.77 -28.69 -8.01
C VAL A 4 -21.37 -27.57 -8.97
N ALA A 5 -21.43 -26.32 -8.49
CA ALA A 5 -20.81 -25.21 -9.18
C ALA A 5 -19.29 -25.38 -9.08
N LEU A 6 -18.66 -25.96 -10.11
CA LEU A 6 -17.23 -25.80 -10.33
C LEU A 6 -16.99 -24.32 -10.65
N ALA A 7 -16.64 -23.54 -9.63
CA ALA A 7 -15.97 -22.28 -9.84
C ALA A 7 -14.59 -22.61 -10.43
N ALA A 8 -14.48 -22.53 -11.76
CA ALA A 8 -13.19 -22.46 -12.42
C ALA A 8 -12.52 -21.19 -11.87
N VAL A 9 -11.62 -21.36 -10.91
CA VAL A 9 -10.65 -20.33 -10.55
C VAL A 9 -9.79 -20.18 -11.80
N ALA A 10 -10.16 -19.26 -12.68
CA ALA A 10 -9.28 -18.81 -13.73
C ALA A 10 -8.00 -18.37 -13.03
N ALA A 11 -6.92 -19.14 -13.20
CA ALA A 11 -5.60 -18.74 -12.75
C ALA A 11 -5.35 -17.40 -13.43
N ALA A 12 -5.44 -16.31 -12.66
CA ALA A 12 -5.13 -14.99 -13.18
C ALA A 12 -3.71 -15.08 -13.71
N ASP A 13 -3.53 -14.81 -15.01
CA ASP A 13 -2.21 -14.80 -15.64
C ASP A 13 -1.34 -13.80 -14.87
N ASP A 14 -0.38 -14.33 -14.11
CA ASP A 14 0.55 -13.54 -13.33
C ASP A 14 1.46 -12.79 -14.31
N VAL A 15 1.34 -11.45 -14.37
CA VAL A 15 2.24 -10.60 -15.19
C VAL A 15 3.70 -10.81 -14.78
N PHE A 16 3.96 -11.29 -13.56
CA PHE A 16 5.28 -11.65 -13.07
C PHE A 16 5.59 -13.13 -13.26
N THR A 17 5.46 -13.59 -14.50
CA THR A 17 5.87 -14.94 -14.92
C THR A 17 7.31 -15.27 -14.48
N PRO A 18 7.69 -16.56 -14.32
CA PRO A 18 9.06 -16.94 -14.00
C PRO A 18 10.13 -16.31 -14.92
N SER A 19 9.81 -16.12 -16.21
CA SER A 19 10.69 -15.44 -17.16
C SER A 19 10.82 -13.94 -16.89
N ALA A 20 9.73 -13.26 -16.54
CA ALA A 20 9.75 -11.85 -16.13
C ALA A 20 10.56 -11.66 -14.83
N ARG A 21 10.42 -12.60 -13.88
CA ARG A 21 11.21 -12.61 -12.64
C ARG A 21 12.70 -12.83 -12.92
N PHE A 22 13.02 -13.81 -13.78
CA PHE A 22 14.39 -14.05 -14.24
C PHE A 22 15.00 -12.78 -14.82
N GLU A 23 14.35 -12.18 -15.81
CA GLU A 23 14.85 -10.98 -16.49
C GLU A 23 15.17 -9.87 -15.48
N ARG A 24 14.24 -9.59 -14.56
CA ARG A 24 14.42 -8.48 -13.64
C ARG A 24 15.47 -8.76 -12.56
N TRP A 25 15.42 -9.92 -11.91
CA TRP A 25 16.38 -10.27 -10.86
C TRP A 25 17.78 -10.51 -11.41
N SER A 26 17.91 -11.10 -12.61
CA SER A 26 19.23 -11.28 -13.27
C SER A 26 19.85 -9.95 -13.63
N HIS A 27 19.06 -8.99 -14.11
CA HIS A 27 19.55 -7.63 -14.35
C HIS A 27 20.12 -7.00 -13.06
N PHE A 28 19.42 -7.14 -11.93
CA PHE A 28 19.92 -6.66 -10.64
C PHE A 28 21.17 -7.40 -10.16
N LYS A 29 21.28 -8.70 -10.43
CA LYS A 29 22.47 -9.50 -10.10
C LYS A 29 23.69 -9.09 -10.93
N ASP A 30 23.52 -8.99 -12.24
CA ASP A 30 24.63 -8.88 -13.19
C ASP A 30 25.09 -7.43 -13.37
N VAL A 31 24.16 -6.48 -13.36
CA VAL A 31 24.47 -5.05 -13.45
C VAL A 31 24.70 -4.44 -12.05
N GLY A 32 24.15 -5.07 -11.02
CA GLY A 32 24.27 -4.65 -9.64
C GLY A 32 23.45 -3.41 -9.30
N LEU A 33 23.27 -3.18 -8.00
CA LEU A 33 23.15 -1.82 -7.51
C LEU A 33 24.52 -1.18 -7.65
N ARG A 34 24.58 0.04 -8.21
CA ARG A 34 25.81 0.82 -8.15
C ARG A 34 26.20 0.95 -6.68
N SER A 35 27.49 0.85 -6.36
CA SER A 35 27.97 0.97 -4.97
C SER A 35 27.56 2.29 -4.30
N ASN A 36 27.26 3.31 -5.10
CA ASN A 36 26.78 4.63 -4.68
C ASN A 36 25.26 4.83 -4.82
N ALA A 37 24.46 3.76 -4.97
CA ALA A 37 23.00 3.89 -5.03
C ALA A 37 22.46 4.55 -3.76
N SER A 38 21.55 5.51 -3.91
CA SER A 38 20.94 6.20 -2.77
C SER A 38 20.04 5.25 -1.97
N LEU A 39 19.66 5.63 -0.74
CA LEU A 39 18.70 4.84 0.04
C LEU A 39 17.39 4.66 -0.74
N LEU A 40 16.90 5.72 -1.37
CA LEU A 40 15.69 5.69 -2.20
C LEU A 40 15.79 4.69 -3.36
N GLU A 41 16.92 4.66 -4.07
CA GLU A 41 17.13 3.70 -5.18
C GLU A 41 17.19 2.26 -4.68
N ARG A 42 17.85 2.04 -3.54
CA ARG A 42 17.90 0.74 -2.86
C ARG A 42 16.50 0.28 -2.42
N THR A 43 15.71 1.19 -1.86
CA THR A 43 14.32 0.93 -1.46
C THR A 43 13.45 0.56 -2.64
N ALA A 44 13.52 1.33 -3.74
CA ALA A 44 12.77 1.06 -4.96
C ALA A 44 13.12 -0.31 -5.56
N LEU A 45 14.39 -0.71 -5.51
CA LEU A 45 14.85 -2.01 -5.98
C LEU A 45 14.36 -3.16 -5.10
N ALA A 46 14.42 -3.01 -3.77
CA ALA A 46 13.88 -3.99 -2.84
C ALA A 46 12.36 -4.16 -2.99
N ASP A 47 11.61 -3.06 -3.03
CA ASP A 47 10.16 -3.04 -3.24
C ASP A 47 9.79 -3.75 -4.54
N SER A 48 10.43 -3.37 -5.65
CA SER A 48 10.19 -3.98 -6.95
C SER A 48 10.48 -5.47 -6.95
N SER A 49 11.55 -5.90 -6.27
CA SER A 49 11.96 -7.31 -6.23
C SER A 49 10.97 -8.17 -5.45
N CYS A 50 10.40 -7.64 -4.37
CA CYS A 50 9.39 -8.33 -3.58
C CYS A 50 8.02 -8.36 -4.26
N ARG A 51 7.62 -7.31 -4.99
CA ARG A 51 6.35 -7.31 -5.75
C ARG A 51 6.29 -8.39 -6.82
N LEU A 52 7.42 -8.77 -7.38
CA LEU A 52 7.54 -9.90 -8.32
C LEU A 52 7.15 -11.26 -7.72
N LEU A 53 7.06 -11.38 -6.39
CA LEU A 53 6.59 -12.60 -5.73
C LEU A 53 5.06 -12.73 -5.75
N GLY A 54 4.32 -11.72 -6.23
CA GLY A 54 2.85 -11.71 -6.19
C GLY A 54 2.27 -11.48 -4.78
N VAL A 55 3.12 -11.19 -3.79
CA VAL A 55 2.69 -10.90 -2.42
C VAL A 55 1.99 -9.54 -2.38
N ALA A 56 0.87 -9.49 -1.65
CA ALA A 56 0.06 -8.30 -1.51
C ALA A 56 0.69 -7.28 -0.55
N PHE A 57 1.56 -6.42 -1.07
CA PHE A 57 2.04 -5.24 -0.36
C PHE A 57 1.17 -4.04 -0.70
N ASP A 58 0.88 -3.19 0.30
CA ASP A 58 0.48 -1.82 0.01
C ASP A 58 1.60 -1.06 -0.71
N GLY A 59 1.35 0.17 -1.11
CA GLY A 59 2.35 1.00 -1.78
C GLY A 59 3.56 1.35 -0.89
N PHE A 60 3.44 1.25 0.43
CA PHE A 60 4.41 1.85 1.35
C PHE A 60 5.26 0.86 2.14
N ALA A 61 5.03 -0.45 1.96
CA ALA A 61 5.72 -1.53 2.66
C ALA A 61 7.25 -1.37 2.75
N PHE A 62 7.91 -0.94 1.69
CA PHE A 62 9.36 -0.64 1.72
C PHE A 62 9.66 0.85 1.78
N TRP A 63 8.76 1.69 1.26
CA TRP A 63 8.91 3.14 1.21
C TRP A 63 9.01 3.76 2.61
N ARG A 64 8.17 3.29 3.54
CA ARG A 64 8.14 3.77 4.94
C ARG A 64 8.88 2.86 5.91
N HIS A 65 9.18 1.61 5.52
CA HIS A 65 9.92 0.64 6.35
C HIS A 65 11.25 0.25 5.72
N THR A 66 12.17 1.22 5.63
CA THR A 66 13.47 1.02 4.98
C THR A 66 14.40 0.06 5.72
N ALA A 67 14.10 -0.29 6.97
CA ALA A 67 14.87 -1.25 7.77
C ALA A 67 14.91 -2.66 7.14
N SER A 68 13.90 -3.03 6.35
CA SER A 68 13.85 -4.34 5.68
C SER A 68 14.62 -4.38 4.36
N VAL A 69 15.01 -3.22 3.81
CA VAL A 69 15.68 -3.11 2.51
C VAL A 69 17.01 -3.90 2.48
N PRO A 70 17.92 -3.80 3.48
CA PRO A 70 19.18 -4.53 3.44
C PRO A 70 19.03 -6.05 3.32
N ALA A 71 18.02 -6.65 3.94
CA ALA A 71 17.78 -8.09 3.88
C ALA A 71 17.42 -8.54 2.46
N VAL A 72 16.55 -7.81 1.77
CA VAL A 72 16.18 -8.08 0.38
C VAL A 72 17.38 -7.92 -0.54
N LEU A 73 18.17 -6.86 -0.36
CA LEU A 73 19.36 -6.61 -1.17
C LEU A 73 20.45 -7.66 -0.96
N ALA A 74 20.61 -8.16 0.27
CA ALA A 74 21.55 -9.24 0.57
C ALA A 74 21.18 -10.52 -0.19
N VAL A 75 19.90 -10.86 -0.29
CA VAL A 75 19.42 -11.99 -1.09
C VAL A 75 19.77 -11.83 -2.57
N LEU A 76 19.49 -10.66 -3.15
CA LEU A 76 19.79 -10.40 -4.57
C LEU A 76 21.31 -10.42 -4.84
N HIS A 77 22.11 -9.92 -3.91
CA HIS A 77 23.57 -9.97 -4.02
C HIS A 77 24.09 -11.41 -3.94
N ALA A 78 23.53 -12.22 -3.04
CA ALA A 78 23.89 -13.63 -2.84
C ALA A 78 23.29 -14.59 -3.88
N ALA A 79 22.44 -14.09 -4.79
CA ALA A 79 21.81 -14.91 -5.83
C ALA A 79 22.85 -15.71 -6.65
N PRO A 80 22.51 -16.91 -7.13
CA PRO A 80 23.41 -17.73 -7.94
C PRO A 80 23.73 -17.08 -9.29
N ALA A 81 24.56 -17.73 -10.11
CA ALA A 81 24.87 -17.26 -11.45
C ALA A 81 23.63 -17.34 -12.38
N THR A 82 23.53 -16.40 -13.33
CA THR A 82 22.38 -16.26 -14.24
C THR A 82 22.40 -17.23 -15.44
N ARG A 83 23.40 -18.13 -15.51
CA ARG A 83 23.57 -19.10 -16.60
C ARG A 83 22.55 -20.24 -16.60
N GLU A 84 21.88 -20.47 -15.48
CA GLU A 84 20.85 -21.50 -15.31
C GLU A 84 19.53 -20.82 -14.91
N PRO A 85 18.72 -20.33 -15.88
CA PRO A 85 17.61 -19.44 -15.57
C PRO A 85 16.59 -20.00 -14.60
N SER A 86 16.24 -21.28 -14.74
CA SER A 86 15.30 -21.94 -13.84
C SER A 86 15.85 -22.08 -12.42
N TYR A 87 17.11 -22.52 -12.27
CA TYR A 87 17.76 -22.61 -10.97
C TYR A 87 17.87 -21.23 -10.31
N PHE A 88 18.33 -20.23 -11.07
CA PHE A 88 18.40 -18.85 -10.61
C PHE A 88 17.06 -18.34 -10.09
N THR A 89 16.01 -18.41 -10.90
CA THR A 89 14.69 -17.87 -10.53
C THR A 89 14.12 -18.57 -9.31
N LEU A 90 14.18 -19.90 -9.24
CA LEU A 90 13.64 -20.66 -8.11
C LEU A 90 14.43 -20.41 -6.82
N SER A 91 15.77 -20.36 -6.89
CA SER A 91 16.62 -20.06 -5.74
C SER A 91 16.41 -18.64 -5.22
N VAL A 92 16.34 -17.65 -6.11
CA VAL A 92 16.09 -16.26 -5.72
C VAL A 92 14.70 -16.09 -5.13
N GLN A 93 13.68 -16.71 -5.73
CA GLN A 93 12.33 -16.68 -5.19
C GLN A 93 12.27 -17.24 -3.77
N ALA A 94 12.80 -18.45 -3.55
CA ALA A 94 12.79 -19.12 -2.25
C ALA A 94 13.54 -18.30 -1.18
N ALA A 95 14.60 -17.58 -1.56
CA ALA A 95 15.35 -16.73 -0.64
C ALA A 95 14.67 -15.37 -0.39
N LEU A 96 13.96 -14.82 -1.38
CA LEU A 96 13.26 -13.54 -1.25
C LEU A 96 11.98 -13.66 -0.42
N GLU A 97 11.23 -14.77 -0.54
CA GLU A 97 9.98 -14.98 0.20
C GLU A 97 10.09 -14.64 1.72
N PRO A 98 11.04 -15.19 2.50
CA PRO A 98 11.17 -14.81 3.90
C PRO A 98 11.65 -13.37 4.12
N ALA A 99 12.55 -12.85 3.26
CA ALA A 99 13.05 -11.49 3.37
C ALA A 99 11.93 -10.45 3.14
N CYS A 100 11.06 -10.71 2.17
CA CYS A 100 9.93 -9.87 1.82
C CYS A 100 8.78 -10.01 2.84
N ALA A 101 8.53 -11.22 3.37
CA ALA A 101 7.52 -11.43 4.40
C ALA A 101 7.81 -10.64 5.69
N ASN A 102 9.09 -10.54 6.07
CA ASN A 102 9.49 -9.73 7.22
C ASN A 102 9.25 -8.23 7.01
N ALA A 103 9.32 -7.75 5.76
CA ALA A 103 8.97 -6.37 5.42
C ALA A 103 7.46 -6.11 5.53
N SER A 104 6.61 -7.04 5.05
CA SER A 104 5.15 -6.89 5.15
C SER A 104 4.61 -6.90 6.57
N ARG A 105 5.31 -7.52 7.52
CA ARG A 105 4.88 -7.56 8.91
C ARG A 105 5.13 -6.25 9.65
N GLY A 106 5.77 -5.26 9.02
CA GLY A 106 5.95 -3.92 9.56
C GLY A 106 6.54 -3.98 10.97
N GLY A 107 7.86 -4.19 11.07
CA GLY A 107 8.65 -4.02 12.29
C GLY A 107 7.88 -3.74 13.60
N GLU A 108 7.40 -4.80 14.26
CA GLU A 108 7.29 -4.81 15.73
C GLU A 108 8.69 -4.74 16.40
N ALA A 109 9.76 -4.83 15.60
CA ALA A 109 11.07 -4.35 16.02
C ALA A 109 11.04 -2.81 16.07
N GLU A 110 10.69 -2.27 17.25
CA GLU A 110 10.91 -0.89 17.71
C GLU A 110 11.13 0.14 16.57
N THR A 111 10.09 0.43 15.81
CA THR A 111 9.87 1.85 15.52
C THR A 111 9.76 2.55 16.87
N PRO A 112 10.42 3.70 17.13
CA PRO A 112 10.02 4.54 18.26
C PRO A 112 8.52 4.64 18.17
N GLN A 113 7.79 4.16 19.19
CA GLN A 113 6.35 4.11 19.12
C GLN A 113 5.89 5.53 18.78
N VAL A 114 5.39 5.70 17.55
CA VAL A 114 4.65 6.89 17.17
C VAL A 114 3.30 6.64 17.81
N TYR A 115 3.25 6.86 19.12
CA TYR A 115 2.01 7.02 19.86
C TYR A 115 1.17 8.05 19.10
N ALA A 116 -0.07 7.71 18.78
CA ALA A 116 -0.96 8.66 18.13
C ALA A 116 -1.14 9.87 19.06
N ALA A 117 -1.47 11.05 18.53
CA ALA A 117 -1.78 12.21 19.39
C ALA A 117 -2.94 11.95 20.38
N ALA A 118 -3.74 10.89 20.16
CA ALA A 118 -4.76 10.42 21.10
C ALA A 118 -4.22 9.53 22.23
N ASP A 119 -3.01 8.98 22.09
CA ASP A 119 -2.31 8.19 23.12
C ASP A 119 -1.61 9.09 24.15
N PHE A 120 -1.54 10.41 23.89
CA PHE A 120 -1.06 11.40 24.84
C PHE A 120 -2.15 12.44 25.12
N THR A 121 -2.65 12.43 26.33
CA THR A 121 -3.50 13.46 26.91
C THR A 121 -2.64 14.56 27.54
N ALA A 122 -3.21 15.75 27.75
CA ALA A 122 -2.54 16.81 28.52
C ALA A 122 -2.18 16.38 29.96
N THR A 123 -2.71 15.25 30.44
CA THR A 123 -2.35 14.64 31.72
C THR A 123 -1.15 13.70 31.66
N ASP A 124 -0.72 13.28 30.46
CA ASP A 124 0.47 12.42 30.28
C ASP A 124 1.78 13.22 30.31
N PHE A 125 1.69 14.56 30.35
CA PHE A 125 2.80 15.45 30.60
C PHE A 125 2.48 16.33 31.80
N THR A 126 3.26 16.21 32.85
CA THR A 126 3.19 17.08 34.02
C THR A 126 4.27 18.17 33.92
N ALA A 127 4.08 19.28 34.62
CA ALA A 127 5.12 20.31 34.75
C ALA A 127 6.43 19.78 35.37
N ALA A 128 6.43 18.56 35.93
CA ALA A 128 7.62 17.89 36.43
C ALA A 128 8.42 17.16 35.32
N ASP A 129 7.81 16.87 34.17
CA ASP A 129 8.45 16.19 33.04
C ASP A 129 9.29 17.15 32.18
N PHE A 130 9.20 18.46 32.45
CA PHE A 130 10.03 19.49 31.86
C PHE A 130 10.79 20.21 32.97
N THR A 131 12.11 20.11 32.94
CA THR A 131 12.99 20.85 33.85
C THR A 131 13.47 22.13 33.17
N ALA A 132 13.76 23.18 33.94
CA ALA A 132 14.28 24.43 33.40
C ALA A 132 15.60 24.27 32.60
N THR A 133 16.25 23.12 32.72
CA THR A 133 17.45 22.73 31.95
C THR A 133 17.17 22.21 30.55
N ASP A 134 15.92 21.86 30.23
CA ASP A 134 15.53 21.35 28.91
C ASP A 134 15.36 22.48 27.88
N PHE A 135 15.37 23.74 28.33
CA PHE A 135 15.38 24.92 27.48
C PHE A 135 16.76 25.56 27.44
N THR A 136 17.32 25.75 26.25
CA THR A 136 18.58 26.49 26.12
C THR A 136 18.29 28.00 26.23
N ALA A 137 19.12 28.70 27.02
CA ALA A 137 18.97 30.13 27.32
C ALA A 137 19.00 31.08 26.10
N ALA A 138 19.17 30.56 24.89
CA ALA A 138 19.14 31.34 23.65
C ALA A 138 17.71 31.56 23.11
N GLU A 139 16.73 30.73 23.48
CA GLU A 139 15.36 30.81 22.92
C GLU A 139 14.40 31.64 23.78
N VAL A 140 14.77 31.98 25.02
CA VAL A 140 13.95 32.77 25.93
C VAL A 140 14.83 33.84 26.56
N ALA A 141 14.51 35.11 26.31
CA ALA A 141 15.16 36.22 27.01
C ALA A 141 14.93 36.00 28.52
N ALA A 142 16.01 35.64 29.22
CA ALA A 142 16.03 35.06 30.57
C ALA A 142 15.56 35.98 31.71
N THR A 143 14.80 37.03 31.39
CA THR A 143 14.30 38.02 32.35
C THR A 143 12.79 37.99 32.56
N ASP A 144 12.01 37.28 31.75
CA ASP A 144 10.54 37.38 31.78
C ASP A 144 9.78 36.06 32.01
N VAL A 145 10.47 34.95 32.32
CA VAL A 145 9.77 33.68 32.61
C VAL A 145 10.27 33.09 33.92
N THR A 146 9.53 33.31 34.99
CA THR A 146 9.63 32.52 36.21
C THR A 146 8.86 31.21 36.03
N ALA A 147 9.20 30.16 36.79
CA ALA A 147 8.48 28.88 36.75
C ALA A 147 6.97 28.99 37.10
N THR A 148 6.54 30.14 37.59
CA THR A 148 5.14 30.52 37.84
C THR A 148 4.43 31.14 36.63
N ASP A 149 5.16 31.57 35.60
CA ASP A 149 4.63 32.28 34.42
C ASP A 149 4.19 31.34 33.30
N VAL A 150 4.44 30.03 33.43
CA VAL A 150 3.88 29.00 32.54
C VAL A 150 2.79 28.27 33.31
N THR A 151 1.59 28.82 33.31
CA THR A 151 0.41 28.09 33.77
C THR A 151 -0.04 27.10 32.69
N ALA A 152 -0.74 26.03 33.06
CA ALA A 152 -1.31 25.07 32.10
C ALA A 152 -2.21 25.73 31.02
N THR A 153 -2.62 26.98 31.26
CA THR A 153 -3.35 27.84 30.32
C THR A 153 -2.48 28.48 29.25
N ASP A 154 -1.17 28.64 29.47
CA ASP A 154 -0.25 29.27 28.51
C ASP A 154 0.15 28.28 27.40
N VAL A 155 -0.03 26.98 27.65
CA VAL A 155 -0.02 25.91 26.63
C VAL A 155 -1.43 25.71 26.06
N THR A 156 -2.23 26.77 25.93
CA THR A 156 -3.49 26.70 25.18
C THR A 156 -3.19 26.74 23.69
N ALA A 157 -3.05 25.55 23.08
CA ALA A 157 -3.57 25.15 21.76
C ALA A 157 -3.37 26.05 20.51
N ALA A 158 -2.66 27.18 20.59
CA ALA A 158 -2.69 28.22 19.56
C ALA A 158 -1.51 28.15 18.59
N GLU A 159 -0.38 27.52 18.96
CA GLU A 159 0.82 27.55 18.10
C GLU A 159 1.16 26.23 17.41
N GLY A 160 0.40 25.16 17.68
CA GLY A 160 0.54 23.89 16.99
C GLY A 160 -0.79 23.46 16.39
N THR A 161 -1.08 23.83 15.13
CA THR A 161 -2.12 23.11 14.40
C THR A 161 -1.68 21.64 14.28
N PHE A 162 -2.30 20.76 15.06
CA PHE A 162 -2.11 19.30 15.07
C PHE A 162 -2.25 18.60 13.71
N ALA A 163 -2.58 19.34 12.65
CA ALA A 163 -2.55 18.87 11.27
C ALA A 163 -1.17 18.32 10.86
N ASP A 164 -0.07 18.84 11.42
CA ASP A 164 1.29 18.42 11.05
C ASP A 164 1.74 17.12 11.77
N VAL A 165 1.06 16.71 12.84
CA VAL A 165 1.43 15.51 13.63
C VAL A 165 0.85 14.23 13.01
N ALA A 166 -0.09 14.32 12.07
CA ALA A 166 -0.73 13.16 11.45
C ALA A 166 0.01 12.61 10.21
N ALA A 167 1.01 13.32 9.67
CA ALA A 167 1.77 12.84 8.53
C ALA A 167 2.87 11.88 9.00
N ALA A 168 2.82 10.62 8.54
CA ALA A 168 3.89 9.65 8.79
C ALA A 168 5.26 10.25 8.40
N PRO A 169 6.34 10.02 9.19
CA PRO A 169 7.65 10.61 8.94
C PRO A 169 8.12 10.40 7.49
N ARG A 170 8.52 11.48 6.82
CA ARG A 170 9.10 11.41 5.48
C ARG A 170 10.52 10.86 5.57
N VAL A 171 10.75 9.68 5.02
CA VAL A 171 12.07 9.02 5.04
C VAL A 171 13.05 9.64 4.03
N PHE A 172 12.53 10.30 2.99
CA PHE A 172 13.33 10.83 1.89
C PHE A 172 13.18 12.34 1.78
N ALA A 173 14.24 13.03 1.35
CA ALA A 173 14.15 14.44 0.99
C ALA A 173 13.31 14.59 -0.28
N ALA A 174 12.46 15.63 -0.35
CA ALA A 174 11.61 15.88 -1.51
C ALA A 174 12.41 16.00 -2.82
N ALA A 175 13.59 16.64 -2.78
CA ALA A 175 14.47 16.75 -3.94
C ALA A 175 14.97 15.38 -4.46
N ASP A 176 15.27 14.43 -3.57
CA ASP A 176 15.68 13.08 -3.97
C ASP A 176 14.54 12.32 -4.63
N VAL A 177 13.32 12.46 -4.07
CA VAL A 177 12.09 11.88 -4.63
C VAL A 177 11.79 12.48 -6.00
N ALA A 178 11.87 13.79 -6.14
CA ALA A 178 11.71 14.51 -7.41
C ALA A 178 12.70 14.03 -8.48
N ALA A 179 13.97 13.87 -8.10
CA ALA A 179 15.00 13.34 -8.99
C ALA A 179 14.73 11.89 -9.41
N ALA A 180 14.25 11.03 -8.51
CA ALA A 180 13.90 9.65 -8.81
C ALA A 180 12.67 9.58 -9.73
N LEU A 181 11.61 10.34 -9.42
CA LEU A 181 10.41 10.48 -10.25
C LEU A 181 10.77 10.88 -11.69
N HIS A 182 11.66 11.86 -11.88
CA HIS A 182 12.10 12.25 -13.21
C HIS A 182 12.82 11.11 -13.95
N ARG A 183 13.65 10.30 -13.26
CA ARG A 183 14.32 9.14 -13.88
C ARG A 183 13.33 8.05 -14.28
N TRP A 184 12.33 7.76 -13.46
CA TRP A 184 11.29 6.77 -13.75
C TRP A 184 10.35 7.22 -14.87
N HIS A 185 9.94 8.49 -14.84
CA HIS A 185 9.17 9.12 -15.91
C HIS A 185 9.89 9.05 -17.25
N ARG A 186 11.20 9.34 -17.26
CA ARG A 186 12.05 9.16 -18.44
C ARG A 186 12.06 7.73 -18.95
N ALA A 187 12.21 6.76 -18.05
CA ALA A 187 12.22 5.35 -18.42
C ALA A 187 10.91 4.90 -19.07
N LEU A 188 9.77 5.49 -18.68
CA LEU A 188 8.46 5.19 -19.25
C LEU A 188 8.17 5.94 -20.55
N CYS A 189 8.51 7.22 -20.62
CA CYS A 189 7.92 8.14 -21.60
C CYS A 189 8.93 8.71 -22.61
N ALA A 190 10.24 8.61 -22.36
CA ALA A 190 11.22 9.18 -23.27
C ALA A 190 11.32 8.38 -24.58
N PRO A 191 11.32 9.05 -25.75
CA PRO A 191 11.45 8.38 -27.03
C PRO A 191 12.86 7.82 -27.22
N ARG A 192 13.03 6.96 -28.23
CA ARG A 192 14.28 6.26 -28.50
C ARG A 192 15.46 7.18 -28.81
N ASP A 193 15.19 8.33 -29.41
CA ASP A 193 16.17 9.34 -29.81
C ASP A 193 16.48 10.36 -28.71
N ASP A 194 15.91 10.22 -27.51
CA ASP A 194 16.20 11.15 -26.41
C ASP A 194 17.71 11.14 -26.07
N PRO A 195 18.36 12.31 -26.00
CA PRO A 195 19.81 12.41 -25.81
C PRO A 195 20.28 11.84 -24.47
N SER A 196 19.41 11.75 -23.46
CA SER A 196 19.74 11.18 -22.16
C SER A 196 20.10 9.70 -22.23
N TRP A 197 19.67 8.99 -23.27
CA TRP A 197 20.02 7.58 -23.50
C TRP A 197 21.49 7.40 -23.87
N ARG A 198 22.18 8.44 -24.36
CA ARG A 198 23.58 8.37 -24.81
C ARG A 198 23.84 7.20 -25.77
N GLY A 199 22.88 6.93 -26.66
CA GLY A 199 22.91 5.82 -27.61
C GLY A 199 22.59 4.44 -27.02
N ARG A 200 22.26 4.33 -25.73
CA ARG A 200 21.84 3.10 -25.04
C ARG A 200 20.38 3.22 -24.60
N PHE A 201 19.48 3.04 -25.57
CA PHE A 201 18.05 3.06 -25.31
C PHE A 201 17.66 1.89 -24.40
N ASP A 202 17.21 2.20 -23.19
CA ASP A 202 16.82 1.24 -22.14
C ASP A 202 15.50 1.67 -21.49
N PRO A 203 14.39 1.66 -22.25
CA PRO A 203 13.08 2.04 -21.74
C PRO A 203 12.52 0.93 -20.84
N ALA A 204 11.54 1.27 -20.01
CA ALA A 204 10.64 0.29 -19.44
C ALA A 204 9.65 -0.18 -20.52
N TYR A 205 10.05 -1.14 -21.36
CA TYR A 205 9.22 -1.64 -22.46
C TYR A 205 8.55 -2.98 -22.18
N GLN A 206 9.08 -3.75 -21.22
CA GLN A 206 8.47 -5.01 -20.84
C GLN A 206 7.32 -4.76 -19.86
N PRO A 207 6.19 -5.49 -19.94
CA PRO A 207 5.03 -5.24 -19.08
C PRO A 207 5.36 -5.21 -17.58
N GLN A 208 6.24 -6.10 -17.09
CA GLN A 208 6.65 -6.04 -15.69
C GLN A 208 7.44 -4.77 -15.34
N GLN A 209 8.24 -4.24 -16.26
CA GLN A 209 9.00 -3.01 -16.05
C GLN A 209 8.08 -1.79 -16.06
N GLU A 210 7.09 -1.75 -16.96
CA GLU A 210 6.05 -0.73 -17.00
C GLU A 210 5.23 -0.72 -15.70
N ALA A 211 4.81 -1.90 -15.22
CA ALA A 211 4.06 -2.05 -13.97
C ALA A 211 4.86 -1.57 -12.76
N LEU A 212 6.10 -2.03 -12.62
CA LEU A 212 6.98 -1.67 -11.49
C LEU A 212 7.32 -0.18 -11.50
N THR A 213 7.65 0.38 -12.66
CA THR A 213 8.05 1.79 -12.78
C THR A 213 6.85 2.72 -12.56
N SER A 214 5.68 2.39 -13.12
CA SER A 214 4.43 3.12 -12.85
C SER A 214 4.04 3.01 -11.37
N GLY A 215 4.23 1.83 -10.77
CA GLY A 215 4.03 1.61 -9.35
C GLY A 215 4.90 2.51 -8.48
N LEU A 216 6.20 2.64 -8.77
CA LEU A 216 7.11 3.52 -8.03
C LEU A 216 6.71 5.00 -8.14
N LEU A 217 6.26 5.44 -9.32
CA LEU A 217 5.67 6.77 -9.51
C LEU A 217 4.45 6.96 -8.61
N CYS A 218 3.53 5.99 -8.58
CA CYS A 218 2.35 6.03 -7.74
C CYS A 218 2.69 6.05 -6.25
N ILE A 219 3.65 5.24 -5.80
CA ILE A 219 4.14 5.24 -4.42
C ILE A 219 4.60 6.64 -4.03
N ALA A 220 5.55 7.20 -4.77
CA ALA A 220 6.13 8.50 -4.46
C ALA A 220 5.09 9.63 -4.47
N LEU A 221 4.17 9.65 -5.44
CA LEU A 221 3.18 10.71 -5.59
C LEU A 221 1.99 10.56 -4.62
N CYS A 222 1.49 9.35 -4.37
CA CYS A 222 0.48 9.13 -3.34
C CYS A 222 1.07 9.44 -1.96
N ASP A 223 2.33 9.05 -1.69
CA ASP A 223 3.02 9.42 -0.46
C ASP A 223 3.07 10.94 -0.35
N ALA A 224 3.57 11.65 -1.36
CA ALA A 224 3.65 13.11 -1.37
C ALA A 224 2.33 13.80 -1.01
N ALA A 225 1.21 13.28 -1.50
CA ALA A 225 -0.13 13.77 -1.22
C ALA A 225 -0.73 13.31 0.13
N ALA A 226 0.03 12.56 0.93
CA ALA A 226 -0.43 11.89 2.16
C ALA A 226 -1.67 11.01 1.92
N ARG A 227 -1.72 10.35 0.76
CA ARG A 227 -2.83 9.48 0.35
C ARG A 227 -2.45 8.02 0.52
N PRO A 228 -3.36 7.16 1.01
CA PRO A 228 -3.11 5.73 1.08
C PRO A 228 -2.99 5.15 -0.34
N LEU A 229 -2.11 4.16 -0.51
CA LEU A 229 -1.96 3.42 -1.75
C LEU A 229 -2.21 1.94 -1.47
N PRO A 230 -3.45 1.44 -1.66
CA PRO A 230 -3.83 0.11 -1.21
C PRO A 230 -3.15 -0.99 -2.04
N ALA A 231 -2.94 -2.16 -1.44
CA ALA A 231 -2.35 -3.31 -2.12
C ALA A 231 -3.10 -3.72 -3.40
N ALA A 232 -4.43 -3.53 -3.43
CA ALA A 232 -5.24 -3.78 -4.61
C ALA A 232 -4.84 -2.86 -5.78
N ALA A 233 -4.56 -1.57 -5.54
CA ALA A 233 -4.13 -0.66 -6.60
C ALA A 233 -2.78 -1.09 -7.19
N MET A 234 -1.84 -1.50 -6.33
CA MET A 234 -0.55 -2.03 -6.78
C MET A 234 -0.69 -3.34 -7.56
N ARG A 235 -1.58 -4.25 -7.13
CA ARG A 235 -1.88 -5.47 -7.90
C ARG A 235 -2.56 -5.17 -9.23
N ASN A 236 -3.38 -4.13 -9.31
CA ASN A 236 -4.07 -3.74 -10.55
C ASN A 236 -3.08 -3.30 -11.64
N LEU A 237 -1.96 -2.66 -11.26
CA LEU A 237 -0.89 -2.30 -12.21
C LEU A 237 -0.23 -3.52 -12.86
N ALA A 238 -0.31 -4.68 -12.21
CA ALA A 238 0.24 -5.95 -12.68
C ALA A 238 -0.82 -6.90 -13.24
N GLN A 239 -2.02 -6.42 -13.60
CA GLN A 239 -3.00 -7.25 -14.33
C GLN A 239 -2.68 -7.26 -15.83
N PRO A 240 -3.03 -8.32 -16.58
CA PRO A 240 -2.83 -8.35 -18.03
C PRO A 240 -3.35 -7.07 -18.74
N GLY A 241 -2.50 -6.44 -19.56
CA GLY A 241 -2.81 -5.19 -20.27
C GLY A 241 -2.76 -3.91 -19.43
N ALA A 242 -2.84 -4.00 -18.10
CA ALA A 242 -2.75 -2.84 -17.21
C ALA A 242 -1.38 -2.12 -17.23
N PRO A 243 -0.22 -2.79 -17.33
CA PRO A 243 1.06 -2.11 -17.35
C PRO A 243 1.19 -1.09 -18.49
N HIS A 244 0.80 -1.50 -19.69
CA HIS A 244 0.86 -0.65 -20.87
C HIS A 244 -0.14 0.52 -20.74
N ALA A 245 -1.37 0.24 -20.31
CA ALA A 245 -2.36 1.29 -20.07
C ALA A 245 -1.91 2.28 -18.98
N ALA A 246 -1.20 1.80 -17.94
CA ALA A 246 -0.62 2.66 -16.91
C ALA A 246 0.48 3.56 -17.49
N ARG A 247 1.39 3.01 -18.30
CA ARG A 247 2.41 3.79 -19.03
C ARG A 247 1.76 4.89 -19.86
N GLU A 248 0.81 4.54 -20.74
CA GLU A 248 0.17 5.50 -21.63
C GLU A 248 -0.51 6.63 -20.84
N ARG A 249 -1.22 6.31 -19.75
CA ARG A 249 -1.84 7.33 -18.88
C ARG A 249 -0.81 8.23 -18.19
N VAL A 250 0.31 7.67 -17.72
CA VAL A 250 1.40 8.46 -17.13
C VAL A 250 2.02 9.39 -18.18
N CYS A 251 2.27 8.91 -19.40
CA CYS A 251 2.87 9.70 -20.45
C CYS A 251 1.90 10.72 -21.07
N GLU A 252 0.59 10.46 -21.05
CA GLU A 252 -0.46 11.42 -21.41
C GLU A 252 -0.58 12.54 -20.36
N ALA A 253 -0.59 12.17 -19.07
CA ALA A 253 -0.62 13.12 -17.96
C ALA A 253 0.64 13.99 -17.89
N PHE A 254 1.79 13.39 -18.22
CA PHE A 254 3.11 14.01 -18.19
C PHE A 254 3.83 13.80 -19.52
N PRO A 255 3.48 14.56 -20.59
CA PRO A 255 4.15 14.42 -21.87
C PRO A 255 5.66 14.58 -21.72
N TRP A 256 6.42 13.64 -22.30
CA TRP A 256 7.88 13.70 -22.25
C TRP A 256 8.39 14.85 -23.13
N GLU A 257 8.56 15.99 -22.48
CA GLU A 257 9.17 17.17 -23.06
C GLU A 257 10.07 17.79 -21.99
N PRO A 258 11.38 17.45 -21.95
CA PRO A 258 12.28 17.87 -20.87
C PRO A 258 12.30 19.38 -20.59
N ALA A 259 12.00 20.18 -21.60
CA ALA A 259 11.87 21.63 -21.47
C ALA A 259 10.56 22.06 -20.76
N LYS A 260 9.46 21.33 -20.96
CA LYS A 260 8.13 21.69 -20.46
C LYS A 260 7.79 21.00 -19.14
N PHE A 261 8.10 19.71 -18.99
CA PHE A 261 7.77 18.95 -17.80
C PHE A 261 9.01 18.34 -17.15
N ASN A 262 9.20 18.62 -15.86
CA ASN A 262 10.32 18.11 -15.09
C ASN A 262 10.00 18.08 -13.60
N PHE A 263 9.91 16.87 -13.03
CA PHE A 263 9.70 16.67 -11.59
C PHE A 263 10.78 17.32 -10.74
N THR A 264 12.02 17.47 -11.22
CA THR A 264 13.12 18.06 -10.43
C THR A 264 12.94 19.55 -10.13
N ARG A 265 11.91 20.20 -10.67
CA ARG A 265 11.54 21.58 -10.29
C ARG A 265 10.80 21.64 -8.95
N ALA A 266 10.22 20.52 -8.51
CA ALA A 266 9.57 20.46 -7.20
C ALA A 266 10.64 20.35 -6.09
N THR A 267 10.49 21.20 -5.09
CA THR A 267 11.36 21.32 -3.92
C THR A 267 10.68 20.85 -2.64
N SER A 268 9.37 20.65 -2.67
CA SER A 268 8.57 20.16 -1.54
C SER A 268 7.66 18.97 -1.93
N TYR A 269 7.18 18.24 -0.92
CA TYR A 269 6.18 17.19 -1.12
C TYR A 269 4.83 17.76 -1.57
N GLU A 270 4.48 18.98 -1.17
CA GLU A 270 3.26 19.65 -1.63
C GLU A 270 3.32 19.94 -3.13
N GLU A 271 4.44 20.44 -3.64
CA GLU A 271 4.64 20.65 -5.07
C GLU A 271 4.62 19.32 -5.84
N LEU A 272 5.23 18.27 -5.31
CA LEU A 272 5.16 16.93 -5.90
C LEU A 272 3.72 16.38 -5.92
N ALA A 273 2.96 16.59 -4.84
CA ALA A 273 1.56 16.20 -4.77
C ALA A 273 0.71 16.96 -5.79
N ALA A 274 0.94 18.27 -5.94
CA ALA A 274 0.27 19.10 -6.95
C ALA A 274 0.59 18.62 -8.38
N LEU A 275 1.84 18.27 -8.66
CA LEU A 275 2.23 17.68 -9.96
C LEU A 275 1.60 16.30 -10.18
N GLY A 276 1.46 15.48 -9.13
CA GLY A 276 0.93 14.12 -9.22
C GLY A 276 -0.59 14.00 -9.42
N GLN A 277 -1.34 15.09 -9.22
CA GLN A 277 -2.81 15.12 -9.27
C GLN A 277 -3.43 14.32 -10.44
N PRO A 278 -2.97 14.51 -11.69
CA PRO A 278 -3.57 13.86 -12.85
C PRO A 278 -3.59 12.33 -12.79
N ILE A 279 -2.67 11.70 -12.05
CA ILE A 279 -2.54 10.24 -12.01
C ILE A 279 -3.06 9.58 -10.73
N PHE A 280 -3.52 10.38 -9.74
CA PHE A 280 -3.91 9.84 -8.44
C PHE A 280 -5.06 8.83 -8.52
N GLN A 281 -6.11 9.14 -9.28
CA GLN A 281 -7.22 8.19 -9.46
C GLN A 281 -6.79 7.05 -10.38
N HIS A 282 -6.10 7.39 -11.47
CA HIS A 282 -5.72 6.45 -12.50
C HIS A 282 -4.37 6.83 -13.13
N PRO A 283 -3.39 5.92 -13.22
CA PRO A 283 -3.50 4.50 -12.86
C PRO A 283 -3.29 4.21 -11.37
N CYS A 284 -2.97 5.20 -10.52
CA CYS A 284 -2.46 4.93 -9.17
C CYS A 284 -3.50 4.45 -8.17
N GLY A 285 -4.77 4.85 -8.28
CA GLY A 285 -5.79 4.49 -7.30
C GLY A 285 -5.45 4.92 -5.87
N CYS A 286 -4.79 6.07 -5.68
CA CYS A 286 -4.56 6.65 -4.36
C CYS A 286 -5.92 6.87 -3.67
N GLY A 287 -6.11 6.40 -2.44
CA GLY A 287 -7.34 6.67 -1.68
C GLY A 287 -7.48 8.16 -1.35
N ALA A 288 -8.67 8.62 -0.96
CA ALA A 288 -8.85 10.03 -0.60
C ALA A 288 -7.99 10.39 0.63
N ALA A 289 -7.48 11.62 0.67
CA ALA A 289 -6.75 12.11 1.84
C ALA A 289 -7.71 12.11 3.05
N GLY A 290 -7.28 11.56 4.18
CA GLY A 290 -8.03 11.58 5.43
C GLY A 290 -9.20 10.58 5.55
N THR A 291 -9.51 9.78 4.52
CA THR A 291 -10.41 8.63 4.70
C THR A 291 -9.57 7.44 5.16
N ASP A 292 -9.27 7.38 6.45
CA ASP A 292 -8.88 6.10 7.03
C ASP A 292 -10.12 5.18 7.00
N VAL A 293 -10.23 4.42 5.91
CA VAL A 293 -11.36 3.52 5.68
C VAL A 293 -11.39 2.43 6.77
N GLY A 294 -10.25 2.17 7.44
CA GLY A 294 -10.19 1.31 8.63
C GLY A 294 -11.03 1.85 9.79
N ALA A 295 -10.99 3.17 10.02
CA ALA A 295 -11.84 3.81 11.01
C ALA A 295 -13.33 3.74 10.61
N ILE A 296 -13.66 4.09 9.36
CA ILE A 296 -15.08 4.14 8.92
C ILE A 296 -15.72 2.74 8.90
N VAL A 297 -14.99 1.70 8.51
CA VAL A 297 -15.52 0.31 8.54
C VAL A 297 -15.65 -0.19 9.97
N SER A 298 -14.73 0.17 10.87
CA SER A 298 -14.85 -0.17 12.30
C SER A 298 -16.04 0.52 12.97
N TYR A 299 -16.26 1.81 12.70
CA TYR A 299 -17.43 2.54 13.19
C TYR A 299 -18.74 2.08 12.52
N GLY A 300 -18.71 1.72 11.23
CA GLY A 300 -19.87 1.23 10.50
C GLY A 300 -20.33 -0.16 10.97
N LEU A 301 -19.39 -1.10 11.15
CA LEU A 301 -19.70 -2.42 11.69
C LEU A 301 -20.10 -2.33 13.18
N GLY A 302 -19.47 -1.45 13.94
CA GLY A 302 -19.87 -1.14 15.32
C GLY A 302 -21.29 -0.57 15.40
N ALA A 303 -21.63 0.39 14.53
CA ALA A 303 -22.97 0.98 14.48
C ALA A 303 -24.04 -0.04 14.07
N VAL A 304 -23.76 -0.92 13.10
CA VAL A 304 -24.67 -2.00 12.72
C VAL A 304 -24.86 -3.01 13.85
N ALA A 305 -23.78 -3.39 14.55
CA ALA A 305 -23.86 -4.27 15.71
C ALA A 305 -24.67 -3.65 16.87
N ILE A 306 -24.47 -2.35 17.15
CA ILE A 306 -25.23 -1.60 18.15
C ILE A 306 -26.70 -1.49 17.75
N LEU A 307 -27.02 -1.19 16.49
CA LEU A 307 -28.40 -1.14 16.00
C LEU A 307 -29.09 -2.51 16.10
N MET A 308 -28.37 -3.59 15.79
CA MET A 308 -28.89 -4.97 15.94
C MET A 308 -29.13 -5.32 17.42
N ALA A 309 -28.23 -4.91 18.32
CA ALA A 309 -28.39 -5.12 19.77
C ALA A 309 -29.56 -4.30 20.35
N LEU A 310 -29.69 -3.03 19.96
CA LEU A 310 -30.82 -2.17 20.35
C LEU A 310 -32.14 -2.70 19.80
N TYR A 311 -32.15 -3.22 18.57
CA TYR A 311 -33.32 -3.86 17.99
C TYR A 311 -33.71 -5.14 18.75
N ALA A 312 -32.74 -5.98 19.13
CA ALA A 312 -33.00 -7.16 19.95
C ALA A 312 -33.54 -6.81 21.35
N LEU A 313 -32.97 -5.79 22.00
CA LEU A 313 -33.46 -5.25 23.29
C LEU A 313 -34.86 -4.67 23.18
N TRP A 314 -35.16 -3.96 22.08
CA TRP A 314 -36.49 -3.43 21.81
C TRP A 314 -37.52 -4.57 21.63
N CYS A 315 -37.16 -5.63 20.91
CA CYS A 315 -38.01 -6.83 20.76
C CYS A 315 -38.26 -7.51 22.11
N TRP A 316 -37.25 -7.60 22.98
CA TRP A 316 -37.36 -8.17 24.32
C TRP A 316 -38.26 -7.33 25.23
N TRP A 317 -38.08 -6.01 25.25
CA TRP A 317 -38.85 -5.10 26.12
C TRP A 317 -40.34 -5.01 25.75
N TYR A 318 -40.65 -5.03 24.45
CA TYR A 318 -42.04 -4.88 23.98
C TYR A 318 -42.81 -6.20 23.84
N GLY A 319 -42.19 -7.35 24.18
CA GLY A 319 -42.85 -8.65 24.15
C GLY A 319 -43.41 -9.05 22.79
N LYS A 320 -42.91 -8.45 21.70
CA LYS A 320 -43.33 -8.76 20.33
C LYS A 320 -42.27 -9.61 19.65
N CYS A 321 -42.67 -10.82 19.27
CA CYS A 321 -41.86 -11.73 18.46
C CYS A 321 -41.60 -11.11 17.08
N CYS A 322 -40.42 -10.54 16.87
CA CYS A 322 -39.99 -10.02 15.57
C CYS A 322 -39.02 -11.00 14.91
N GLY A 323 -39.54 -11.91 14.10
CA GLY A 323 -38.76 -12.76 13.21
C GLY A 323 -39.17 -14.23 13.20
N ARG A 324 -38.68 -14.96 12.20
CA ARG A 324 -38.98 -16.36 11.86
C ARG A 324 -38.47 -17.40 12.88
N TRP A 325 -38.16 -16.99 14.11
CA TRP A 325 -37.58 -17.82 15.18
C TRP A 325 -38.56 -18.17 16.31
N CYS A 326 -39.85 -17.98 16.08
CA CYS A 326 -40.90 -18.56 16.92
C CYS A 326 -41.62 -19.65 16.14
N ASN A 327 -41.03 -20.84 16.03
CA ASN A 327 -41.82 -22.02 15.71
C ASN A 327 -41.19 -23.32 16.21
N GLN A 328 -41.25 -23.52 17.52
CA GLN A 328 -41.53 -24.79 18.20
C GLN A 328 -42.42 -24.34 19.38
N ASP A 329 -43.67 -24.76 19.53
CA ASP A 329 -44.08 -26.17 19.62
C ASP A 329 -45.60 -26.40 19.44
N GLU A 330 -45.91 -27.65 19.07
CA GLU A 330 -47.09 -28.43 19.41
C GLU A 330 -48.50 -28.04 18.88
N ARG A 331 -48.93 -28.75 17.83
CA ARG A 331 -50.25 -29.44 17.77
C ARG A 331 -50.32 -30.46 16.61
N SER A 332 -50.31 -31.73 17.00
CA SER A 332 -51.08 -32.86 16.45
C SER A 332 -51.80 -32.68 15.10
N ASP A 333 -51.37 -33.43 14.08
CA ASP A 333 -52.30 -34.05 13.10
C ASP A 333 -51.61 -35.21 12.36
N PRO A 334 -52.07 -36.47 12.51
CA PRO A 334 -51.54 -37.63 11.79
C PRO A 334 -52.54 -38.05 10.70
N LEU A 335 -52.69 -37.29 9.61
CA LEU A 335 -53.48 -37.74 8.45
C LEU A 335 -52.91 -37.14 7.16
N ASN A 336 -51.97 -37.86 6.53
CA ASN A 336 -51.91 -38.10 5.09
C ASN A 336 -50.62 -38.85 4.74
N ALA A 337 -50.66 -40.15 5.01
CA ALA A 337 -49.79 -41.14 4.40
C ALA A 337 -50.63 -41.93 3.39
N GLU A 338 -50.92 -41.35 2.23
CA GLU A 338 -51.41 -42.10 1.05
C GLU A 338 -51.50 -41.18 -0.16
N TYR A 339 -50.41 -41.06 -0.94
CA TYR A 339 -50.43 -41.00 -2.41
C TYR A 339 -49.01 -40.75 -2.93
N LEU A 340 -48.64 -41.44 -4.01
CA LEU A 340 -47.39 -41.36 -4.78
C LEU A 340 -46.30 -42.41 -4.44
N GLU A 341 -46.71 -43.67 -4.32
CA GLU A 341 -46.04 -44.74 -5.07
C GLU A 341 -46.78 -44.90 -6.42
N GLN A 342 -46.18 -44.44 -7.52
CA GLN A 342 -46.32 -44.99 -8.87
C GLN A 342 -45.65 -44.03 -9.87
N HIS A 343 -44.41 -44.35 -10.25
CA HIS A 343 -43.95 -44.43 -11.64
C HIS A 343 -42.43 -44.61 -11.67
N SER A 344 -42.02 -45.88 -11.57
CA SER A 344 -40.92 -46.39 -12.39
C SER A 344 -41.42 -46.52 -13.84
N VAL A 345 -40.54 -46.28 -14.81
CA VAL A 345 -40.39 -46.97 -16.11
C VAL A 345 -39.71 -46.04 -17.15
N VAL A 346 -38.46 -46.41 -17.47
CA VAL A 346 -37.84 -46.48 -18.81
C VAL A 346 -37.75 -45.20 -19.66
N GLN A 347 -36.51 -44.76 -19.90
CA GLN A 347 -36.00 -44.73 -21.29
C GLN A 347 -34.47 -44.75 -21.34
N SER A 348 -33.96 -45.84 -21.91
CA SER A 348 -32.61 -46.04 -22.42
C SER A 348 -32.56 -45.64 -23.90
N ASP A 349 -31.35 -45.24 -24.31
CA ASP A 349 -30.74 -45.35 -25.65
C ASP A 349 -31.12 -44.41 -26.82
N ALA A 350 -30.06 -44.22 -27.65
CA ALA A 350 -29.90 -43.59 -28.98
C ALA A 350 -29.65 -42.07 -28.98
N ASP A 351 -28.57 -41.51 -29.57
CA ASP A 351 -27.48 -42.00 -30.45
C ASP A 351 -26.18 -41.21 -30.20
#